data_AF-A0A2X0SGZ2-F1
#
_entry.id   AF-A0A2X0SGZ2-F1
#
_cell.length_a   1.000
_cell.length_b   1.000
_cell.length_c   1.000
_cell.angle_alpha   90.00
_cell.angle_beta   90.00
_cell.angle_gamma   90.00
#
_symmetry.space_group_name_H-M   'P 1'
#
loop_
_entity.id
_entity.type
_entity.pdbx_description
1 polymer ?
#
loop_
_entity_poly.entity_id
_entity_poly.type
_entity_poly.pdbx_seq_one_letter_code
_entity_poly.pdbx_strand_id
1 'polypeptide(L)'
;MIKMNAGNYKRSHTKTTVEECTTLDVNRWAREGYLTTGRSFNWEWTWGNGNRSSINVHVESTEAIRLVYRARACGEVKWSDVDYRIYLERTPCRFGGIRSWFLCHECGRRVTKLYCSEHHYVCRHCGDLAYKSQRENRDTRTLRRAQAIRIKLGGSTNMLESFPSKPKGMHWSTYERLWTEARQLEHKFNICLANKFGNNEIPFLKAVL
;
A
#
# COMPACT_ATOMS: atom_id res chain seq x y z
N MET A 1 -17.97 -48.42 0.48
CA MET A 1 -16.86 -47.66 -0.12
C MET A 1 -16.42 -46.58 0.87
N ILE A 2 -15.11 -46.50 1.07
CA ILE A 2 -14.31 -45.80 2.09
C ILE A 2 -14.84 -44.41 2.51
N LYS A 3 -14.95 -44.20 3.84
CA LYS A 3 -14.88 -42.88 4.49
C LYS A 3 -13.43 -42.38 4.47
N MET A 4 -13.20 -41.12 4.09
CA MET A 4 -12.11 -40.32 4.66
C MET A 4 -12.60 -38.90 4.95
N ASN A 5 -12.31 -38.47 6.16
CA ASN A 5 -12.74 -37.25 6.84
C ASN A 5 -11.80 -36.07 6.59
N ALA A 6 -12.38 -34.88 6.77
CA ALA A 6 -11.86 -33.70 7.47
C ALA A 6 -10.41 -33.24 7.23
N GLY A 7 -10.28 -32.03 6.65
CA GLY A 7 -9.07 -31.21 6.70
C GLY A 7 -9.41 -29.75 6.99
N ASN A 8 -9.33 -29.38 8.26
CA ASN A 8 -9.25 -28.03 8.83
C ASN A 8 -8.95 -26.88 7.83
N TYR A 9 -9.96 -26.09 7.46
CA TYR A 9 -9.70 -24.75 6.90
C TYR A 9 -9.36 -23.81 8.06
N LYS A 10 -8.06 -23.73 8.41
CA LYS A 10 -7.54 -22.64 9.25
C LYS A 10 -7.80 -21.31 8.53
N ARG A 11 -8.90 -20.64 8.88
CA ARG A 11 -9.14 -19.22 8.59
C ARG A 11 -8.04 -18.38 9.24
N SER A 12 -6.96 -18.13 8.50
CA SER A 12 -5.91 -17.17 8.89
C SER A 12 -5.00 -16.84 7.69
N HIS A 13 -5.57 -16.44 6.56
CA HIS A 13 -4.82 -15.59 5.62
C HIS A 13 -5.37 -14.18 5.72
N THR A 14 -4.58 -13.31 6.33
CA THR A 14 -4.87 -11.88 6.32
C THR A 14 -4.73 -11.39 4.88
N LYS A 15 -5.74 -10.68 4.35
CA LYS A 15 -5.76 -10.20 2.96
C LYS A 15 -4.50 -9.39 2.61
N THR A 16 -3.86 -9.69 1.49
CA THR A 16 -2.70 -8.94 0.97
C THR A 16 -3.02 -7.45 0.87
N THR A 17 -2.06 -6.59 1.21
CA THR A 17 -2.29 -5.14 1.12
C THR A 17 -1.89 -4.58 -0.23
N VAL A 18 -2.61 -3.55 -0.67
CA VAL A 18 -2.30 -2.79 -1.89
C VAL A 18 -0.85 -2.30 -1.89
N GLU A 19 -0.34 -1.86 -0.75
CA GLU A 19 1.02 -1.33 -0.58
C GLU A 19 2.12 -2.41 -0.63
N GLU A 20 1.76 -3.69 -0.66
CA GLU A 20 2.68 -4.82 -0.85
C GLU A 20 2.71 -5.30 -2.32
N CYS A 21 1.80 -4.82 -3.17
CA CYS A 21 1.67 -5.22 -4.57
C CYS A 21 2.43 -4.27 -5.53
N THR A 22 2.98 -4.84 -6.61
CA THR A 22 3.34 -4.00 -7.78
C THR A 22 2.08 -3.43 -8.42
N THR A 23 2.17 -2.21 -8.95
CA THR A 23 1.00 -1.43 -9.35
C THR A 23 1.18 -0.76 -10.71
N LEU A 24 0.20 -0.91 -11.59
CA LEU A 24 0.06 -0.13 -12.81
C LEU A 24 -0.75 1.12 -12.52
N ASP A 25 -0.36 2.26 -13.09
CA ASP A 25 -1.07 3.53 -12.90
C ASP A 25 -1.24 4.23 -14.26
N VAL A 26 -2.45 4.16 -14.80
CA VAL A 26 -2.77 4.70 -16.12
C VAL A 26 -2.67 6.23 -16.15
N ASN A 27 -2.95 6.90 -15.02
CA ASN A 27 -2.88 8.35 -14.95
C ASN A 27 -1.43 8.82 -14.97
N ARG A 28 -0.54 8.08 -14.29
CA ARG A 28 0.90 8.34 -14.35
C ARG A 28 1.42 8.15 -15.77
N TRP A 29 1.06 7.05 -16.42
CA TRP A 29 1.45 6.79 -17.81
C TRP A 29 0.92 7.84 -18.79
N ALA A 30 -0.33 8.28 -18.64
CA ALA A 30 -0.90 9.34 -19.46
C ALA A 30 -0.16 10.67 -19.25
N ARG A 31 0.09 11.05 -17.99
CA ARG A 31 0.79 12.30 -17.65
C ARG A 31 2.23 12.33 -18.17
N GLU A 32 2.92 11.21 -18.11
CA GLU A 32 4.32 11.06 -18.54
C GLU A 32 4.43 10.72 -20.04
N GLY A 33 3.31 10.68 -20.78
CA GLY A 33 3.29 10.48 -22.23
C GLY A 33 3.62 9.06 -22.69
N TYR A 34 3.49 8.05 -21.81
CA TYR A 34 3.79 6.66 -22.14
C TYR A 34 2.71 6.00 -23.02
N LEU A 35 1.47 6.52 -23.03
CA LEU A 35 0.32 5.94 -23.74
C LEU A 35 0.25 6.33 -25.23
N THR A 36 1.39 6.51 -25.88
CA THR A 36 1.48 6.79 -27.33
C THR A 36 1.45 5.47 -28.10
N THR A 37 0.56 5.34 -29.08
CA THR A 37 0.42 4.15 -29.92
C THR A 37 1.76 3.77 -30.60
N GLY A 38 2.08 2.48 -30.60
CA GLY A 38 3.34 1.93 -31.10
C GLY A 38 4.51 2.02 -30.11
N ARG A 39 4.34 2.73 -28.98
CA ARG A 39 5.39 2.83 -27.96
C ARG A 39 5.51 1.54 -27.17
N SER A 40 6.75 1.17 -26.85
CA SER A 40 7.06 0.12 -25.89
C SER A 40 7.92 0.69 -24.76
N PHE A 41 7.68 0.29 -23.52
CA PHE A 41 8.45 0.76 -22.37
C PHE A 41 8.52 -0.29 -21.25
N ASN A 42 9.58 -0.22 -20.45
CA ASN A 42 9.67 -0.99 -19.22
C ASN A 42 9.04 -0.20 -18.08
N TRP A 43 8.22 -0.89 -17.28
CA TRP A 43 7.66 -0.36 -16.06
C TRP A 43 8.23 -1.12 -14.87
N GLU A 44 8.95 -0.42 -14.00
CA GLU A 44 9.82 -1.04 -12.99
C GLU A 44 9.46 -0.61 -11.58
N TRP A 45 9.66 -1.54 -10.64
CA TRP A 45 9.58 -1.30 -9.21
C TRP A 45 10.87 -1.77 -8.55
N THR A 46 11.29 -1.03 -7.54
CA THR A 46 12.40 -1.41 -6.65
C THR A 46 11.88 -1.46 -5.23
N TRP A 47 12.17 -2.55 -4.52
CA TRP A 47 11.86 -2.69 -3.10
C TRP A 47 13.07 -2.30 -2.24
N GLY A 48 12.82 -1.95 -0.97
CA GLY A 48 13.88 -1.50 -0.05
C GLY A 48 14.98 -2.54 0.22
N ASN A 49 14.74 -3.82 -0.10
CA ASN A 49 15.75 -4.89 -0.03
C ASN A 49 16.60 -5.02 -1.31
N GLY A 50 16.46 -4.11 -2.28
CA GLY A 50 17.20 -4.11 -3.54
C GLY A 50 16.59 -4.98 -4.64
N ASN A 51 15.53 -5.76 -4.36
CA ASN A 51 14.84 -6.50 -5.40
C ASN A 51 14.26 -5.54 -6.44
N ARG A 52 14.28 -5.97 -7.70
CA ARG A 52 13.64 -5.28 -8.82
C ARG A 52 12.70 -6.20 -9.55
N SER A 53 11.61 -5.64 -10.02
CA SER A 53 10.69 -6.30 -10.95
C SER A 53 10.36 -5.31 -12.03
N SER A 54 10.21 -5.81 -13.24
CA SER A 54 9.83 -5.02 -14.39
C SER A 54 8.79 -5.77 -15.20
N ILE A 55 7.97 -5.00 -15.90
CA ILE A 55 7.12 -5.51 -16.97
C ILE A 55 7.42 -4.74 -18.25
N ASN A 56 7.34 -5.40 -19.39
CA ASN A 56 7.34 -4.72 -20.67
C ASN A 56 5.90 -4.40 -21.07
N VAL A 57 5.66 -3.15 -21.45
CA VAL A 57 4.35 -2.64 -21.85
C VAL A 57 4.43 -2.20 -23.30
N HIS A 58 3.58 -2.78 -24.14
CA HIS A 58 3.41 -2.37 -25.53
C HIS A 58 2.07 -1.66 -25.70
N VAL A 59 2.09 -0.42 -26.17
CA VAL A 59 0.87 0.34 -26.47
C VAL A 59 0.43 0.01 -27.89
N GLU A 60 -0.43 -1.00 -28.02
CA GLU A 60 -0.90 -1.48 -29.31
C GLU A 60 -1.85 -0.47 -29.99
N SER A 61 -2.70 0.18 -29.20
CA SER A 61 -3.64 1.19 -29.70
C SER A 61 -3.98 2.20 -28.61
N THR A 62 -4.89 3.13 -28.91
CA THR A 62 -5.46 4.04 -27.92
C THR A 62 -6.33 3.36 -26.87
N GLU A 63 -6.74 2.12 -27.13
CA GLU A 63 -7.74 1.34 -26.39
C GLU A 63 -7.17 0.03 -25.83
N ALA A 64 -5.92 -0.32 -26.14
CA ALA A 64 -5.33 -1.57 -25.70
C ALA A 64 -3.83 -1.44 -25.48
N ILE A 65 -3.37 -2.08 -24.41
CA ILE A 65 -1.96 -2.32 -24.14
C ILE A 65 -1.74 -3.83 -23.97
N ARG A 66 -0.56 -4.31 -24.34
CA ARG A 66 -0.12 -5.68 -24.09
C ARG A 66 0.97 -5.66 -23.03
N LEU A 67 0.81 -6.49 -22.02
CA LEU A 67 1.80 -6.69 -20.97
C LEU A 67 2.56 -7.98 -21.24
N VAL A 68 3.89 -7.91 -21.18
CA VAL A 68 4.78 -9.07 -21.30
C VAL A 68 5.74 -9.07 -20.11
N TYR A 69 5.68 -10.10 -19.27
CA TYR A 69 6.50 -10.19 -18.07
C TYR A 69 6.60 -11.61 -17.52
N ARG A 70 7.42 -11.77 -16.49
CA ARG A 70 7.50 -13.00 -15.69
C ARG A 70 6.86 -12.77 -14.33
N ALA A 71 5.98 -13.69 -13.94
CA ALA A 71 5.33 -13.68 -12.64
C ALA A 71 5.54 -15.01 -11.92
N ARG A 72 5.47 -14.96 -10.60
CA ARG A 72 5.42 -16.16 -9.75
C ARG A 72 4.34 -15.94 -8.69
N ALA A 73 3.50 -16.93 -8.45
CA ALA A 73 2.58 -16.86 -7.34
C ALA A 73 3.34 -17.02 -6.02
N CYS A 74 2.73 -16.55 -4.93
CA CYS A 74 3.31 -16.69 -3.60
C CYS A 74 3.41 -18.18 -3.24
N GLY A 75 4.62 -18.65 -2.93
CA GLY A 75 4.88 -20.05 -2.57
C GLY A 75 5.26 -20.95 -3.75
N GLU A 76 5.23 -20.43 -4.99
CA GLU A 76 5.71 -21.17 -6.15
C GLU A 76 7.19 -20.94 -6.40
N VAL A 77 7.87 -22.02 -6.79
CA VAL A 77 9.31 -21.99 -7.17
C VAL A 77 9.48 -21.57 -8.62
N LYS A 78 8.52 -21.91 -9.49
CA LYS A 78 8.61 -21.71 -10.93
C LYS A 78 8.09 -20.33 -11.33
N TRP A 79 8.81 -19.69 -12.25
CA TRP A 79 8.34 -18.50 -12.94
C TRP A 79 7.49 -18.88 -14.15
N SER A 80 6.43 -18.12 -14.36
CA SER A 80 5.55 -18.22 -15.52
C SER A 80 5.72 -16.99 -16.40
N ASP A 81 5.87 -17.23 -17.70
CA ASP A 81 5.80 -16.18 -18.72
C ASP A 81 4.32 -15.76 -18.88
N VAL A 82 4.07 -14.46 -18.76
CA VAL A 82 2.73 -13.86 -18.80
C VAL A 82 2.68 -12.87 -19.95
N ASP A 83 1.67 -13.04 -20.79
CA ASP A 83 1.45 -12.25 -21.99
C ASP A 83 -0.05 -12.08 -22.26
N TYR A 84 -0.57 -10.88 -22.01
CA TYR A 84 -1.99 -10.60 -22.24
C TYR A 84 -2.26 -9.11 -22.45
N ARG A 85 -3.47 -8.82 -22.93
CA ARG A 85 -3.96 -7.46 -23.19
C ARG A 85 -4.77 -6.92 -22.03
N ILE A 86 -4.60 -5.62 -21.79
CA ILE A 86 -5.46 -4.81 -20.93
C ILE A 86 -6.09 -3.73 -21.80
N TYR A 87 -7.40 -3.62 -21.73
CA TYR A 87 -8.13 -2.59 -22.45
C TYR A 87 -8.11 -1.26 -21.68
N LEU A 88 -8.11 -0.17 -22.45
CA LEU A 88 -8.12 1.19 -21.98
C LEU A 88 -9.44 1.86 -22.38
N GLU A 89 -9.92 2.73 -21.52
CA GLU A 89 -11.02 3.63 -21.84
C GLU A 89 -10.64 5.08 -21.54
N ARG A 90 -11.21 6.02 -22.29
CA ARG A 90 -10.93 7.45 -22.19
C ARG A 90 -12.24 8.21 -22.02
N THR A 91 -12.32 8.99 -20.95
CA THR A 91 -13.49 9.85 -20.69
C THR A 91 -13.07 11.31 -20.70
N PRO A 92 -13.83 12.21 -21.35
CA PRO A 92 -13.55 13.64 -21.30
C PRO A 92 -13.72 14.17 -19.87
N CYS A 93 -12.90 15.15 -19.50
CA CYS A 93 -12.96 15.83 -18.21
C CYS A 93 -13.76 17.12 -18.30
N ARG A 94 -14.54 17.44 -17.26
CA ARG A 94 -15.40 18.65 -17.19
C ARG A 94 -14.64 19.96 -17.45
N PHE A 95 -13.38 20.04 -17.01
CA PHE A 95 -12.53 21.22 -17.14
C PHE A 95 -11.49 21.10 -18.27
N GLY A 96 -11.76 20.24 -19.26
CA GLY A 96 -10.83 19.95 -20.36
C GLY A 96 -9.87 18.80 -20.06
N GLY A 97 -9.34 18.22 -21.13
CA GLY A 97 -8.48 17.04 -21.09
C GLY A 97 -9.22 15.71 -21.07
N ILE A 98 -8.46 14.63 -20.99
CA ILE A 98 -8.94 13.25 -21.07
C ILE A 98 -8.45 12.50 -19.84
N ARG A 99 -9.35 11.74 -19.21
CA ARG A 99 -9.01 10.79 -18.16
C ARG A 99 -8.95 9.39 -18.75
N SER A 100 -7.79 8.74 -18.58
CA SER A 100 -7.59 7.36 -18.99
C SER A 100 -7.96 6.40 -17.85
N TRP A 101 -8.47 5.23 -18.22
CA TRP A 101 -8.88 4.16 -17.33
C TRP A 101 -8.35 2.84 -17.86
N PHE A 102 -7.94 1.95 -16.98
CA PHE A 102 -7.87 0.53 -17.30
C PHE A 102 -9.26 -0.09 -17.18
N LEU A 103 -9.55 -1.08 -18.02
CA LEU A 103 -10.63 -2.02 -17.80
C LEU A 103 -10.05 -3.27 -17.15
N CYS A 104 -10.53 -3.60 -15.95
CA CYS A 104 -10.12 -4.83 -15.28
C CYS A 104 -10.58 -6.05 -16.10
N HIS A 105 -9.66 -6.96 -16.45
CA HIS A 105 -10.01 -8.13 -17.26
C HIS A 105 -11.01 -9.08 -16.59
N GLU A 106 -11.03 -9.14 -15.26
CA GLU A 106 -11.93 -10.00 -14.49
C GLU A 106 -13.37 -9.46 -14.38
N CYS A 107 -13.53 -8.15 -14.17
CA CYS A 107 -14.85 -7.57 -13.85
C CYS A 107 -15.28 -6.41 -14.76
N GLY A 108 -14.47 -6.03 -15.75
CA GLY A 108 -14.75 -4.93 -16.68
C GLY A 108 -14.76 -3.53 -16.06
N ARG A 109 -14.52 -3.37 -14.75
CA ARG A 109 -14.58 -2.07 -14.09
C ARG A 109 -13.49 -1.12 -14.59
N ARG A 110 -13.88 0.14 -14.79
CA ARG A 110 -12.97 1.27 -15.01
C ARG A 110 -12.20 1.58 -13.73
N VAL A 111 -10.88 1.42 -13.77
CA VAL A 111 -10.00 1.70 -12.63
C VAL A 111 -8.75 2.44 -13.08
N THR A 112 -8.21 3.30 -12.22
CA THR A 112 -6.96 4.01 -12.52
C THR A 112 -5.73 3.18 -12.22
N LYS A 113 -5.88 2.17 -11.36
CA LYS A 113 -4.79 1.30 -10.89
C LYS A 113 -5.19 -0.16 -10.97
N LEU A 114 -4.25 -0.97 -11.44
CA LEU A 114 -4.31 -2.42 -11.35
C LEU A 114 -3.14 -2.91 -10.50
N TYR A 115 -3.36 -4.00 -9.79
CA TYR A 115 -2.42 -4.55 -8.82
C TYR A 115 -2.09 -5.97 -9.22
N CYS A 116 -0.81 -6.34 -9.11
CA CYS A 116 -0.41 -7.72 -9.31
C CYS A 116 -1.02 -8.59 -8.21
N SER A 117 -1.82 -9.58 -8.63
CA SER A 117 -2.39 -10.62 -7.79
C SER A 117 -2.07 -11.96 -8.45
N GLU A 118 -1.30 -12.79 -7.76
CA GLU A 118 -0.76 -14.05 -8.29
C GLU A 118 0.06 -13.83 -9.57
N HIS A 119 -0.54 -14.01 -10.75
CA HIS A 119 0.11 -13.87 -12.05
C HIS A 119 -0.41 -12.69 -12.88
N HIS A 120 -1.55 -12.09 -12.54
CA HIS A 120 -2.23 -11.09 -13.37
C HIS A 120 -2.43 -9.76 -12.65
N TYR A 121 -2.67 -8.69 -13.42
CA TYR A 121 -2.97 -7.36 -12.91
C TYR A 121 -4.48 -7.15 -12.88
N VAL A 122 -5.03 -7.13 -11.67
CA VAL A 122 -6.48 -7.04 -11.42
C VAL A 122 -6.82 -5.79 -10.63
N CYS A 123 -8.10 -5.41 -10.63
CA CYS A 123 -8.54 -4.33 -9.75
C CYS A 123 -8.48 -4.77 -8.28
N ARG A 124 -8.46 -3.80 -7.38
CA ARG A 124 -8.47 -4.03 -5.92
C ARG A 124 -9.57 -5.01 -5.47
N HIS A 125 -10.75 -4.94 -6.09
CA HIS A 125 -11.89 -5.78 -5.70
C HIS A 125 -11.71 -7.24 -6.14
N CYS A 126 -11.20 -7.47 -7.35
CA CYS A 126 -10.95 -8.82 -7.86
C CYS A 126 -9.76 -9.49 -7.18
N GLY A 127 -8.72 -8.71 -6.84
CA GLY A 127 -7.59 -9.22 -6.06
C GLY A 127 -7.86 -9.32 -4.56
N ASP A 128 -9.09 -9.05 -4.10
CA ASP A 128 -9.48 -8.98 -2.68
C ASP A 128 -8.49 -8.19 -1.78
N LEU A 129 -7.96 -7.08 -2.31
CA LEU A 129 -6.89 -6.33 -1.68
C LEU A 129 -7.42 -5.31 -0.65
N ALA A 130 -6.83 -5.34 0.55
CA ALA A 130 -7.07 -4.34 1.58
C ALA A 130 -6.05 -3.20 1.49
N TYR A 131 -6.38 -2.02 2.00
CA TYR A 131 -5.33 -1.03 2.29
C TYR A 131 -4.65 -1.37 3.62
N LYS A 132 -3.36 -1.05 3.78
CA LYS A 132 -2.68 -1.16 5.09
C LYS A 132 -3.43 -0.42 6.18
N SER A 133 -4.02 0.74 5.87
CA SER A 133 -4.86 1.51 6.80
C SER A 133 -6.12 0.76 7.27
N GLN A 134 -6.67 -0.15 6.47
CA GLN A 134 -7.80 -1.01 6.87
C GLN A 134 -7.36 -2.17 7.77
N ARG A 135 -6.07 -2.50 7.77
CA ARG A 135 -5.43 -3.52 8.62
C ARG A 135 -4.68 -2.93 9.81
N GLU A 136 -4.68 -1.60 9.97
CA GLU A 136 -4.10 -0.99 11.14
C GLU A 136 -4.93 -1.33 12.37
N ASN A 137 -4.36 -2.14 13.25
CA ASN A 137 -4.88 -2.31 14.59
C ASN A 137 -4.86 -0.95 15.30
N ARG A 138 -5.79 -0.77 16.26
CA ARG A 138 -5.99 0.48 17.01
C ARG A 138 -4.67 1.07 17.52
N ASP A 139 -3.75 0.20 17.90
CA ASP A 139 -2.47 0.55 18.52
C ASP A 139 -1.47 1.08 17.49
N THR A 140 -1.37 0.43 16.32
CA THR A 140 -0.54 0.89 15.20
C THR A 140 -1.01 2.25 14.71
N ARG A 141 -2.33 2.45 14.62
CA ARG A 141 -2.92 3.75 14.27
C ARG A 141 -2.63 4.82 15.33
N THR A 142 -2.67 4.44 16.60
CA THR A 142 -2.35 5.33 17.73
C THR A 142 -0.89 5.76 17.69
N LEU A 143 0.04 4.82 17.49
CA LEU A 143 1.46 5.09 17.32
C LEU A 143 1.73 6.01 16.11
N ARG A 144 1.17 5.68 14.94
CA ARG A 144 1.36 6.48 13.72
C ARG A 144 0.87 7.92 13.92
N ARG A 145 -0.23 8.13 14.62
CA ARG A 145 -0.76 9.47 14.93
C ARG A 145 0.19 10.24 15.85
N ALA A 146 0.76 9.60 16.88
CA ALA A 146 1.76 10.22 17.73
C ALA A 146 3.03 10.60 16.94
N GLN A 147 3.52 9.70 16.09
CA GLN A 147 4.67 9.95 15.20
C GLN A 147 4.41 11.09 14.22
N ALA A 148 3.21 11.17 13.63
CA ALA A 148 2.84 12.25 12.72
C ALA A 148 2.86 13.62 13.42
N ILE A 149 2.45 13.68 14.69
CA ILE A 149 2.55 14.91 15.50
C ILE A 149 4.01 15.29 15.72
N ARG A 150 4.87 14.33 16.07
CA ARG A 150 6.32 14.58 16.25
C ARG A 150 6.98 15.12 14.98
N ILE A 151 6.69 14.51 13.82
CA ILE A 151 7.17 15.01 12.51
C ILE A 151 6.66 16.43 12.25
N LYS A 152 5.38 16.71 12.55
CA LYS A 152 4.79 18.05 12.39
C LYS A 152 5.47 19.11 13.26
N LEU A 153 6.01 18.70 14.40
CA LEU A 153 6.79 19.54 15.31
C LEU A 153 8.29 19.58 14.97
N GLY A 154 8.71 18.97 13.86
CA GLY A 154 10.10 18.96 13.40
C GLY A 154 11.00 17.93 14.09
N GLY A 155 10.43 16.97 14.82
CA GLY A 155 11.16 15.86 15.43
C GLY A 155 11.18 14.59 14.57
N SER A 156 11.65 13.49 15.14
CA SER A 156 11.68 12.16 14.51
C SER A 156 10.48 11.29 14.88
N THR A 157 10.29 10.19 14.16
CA THR A 157 9.31 9.14 14.51
C THR A 157 9.75 8.26 15.68
N ASN A 158 10.96 8.45 16.21
CA ASN A 158 11.52 7.63 17.28
C ASN A 158 10.92 8.03 18.63
N MET A 159 10.07 7.16 19.17
CA MET A 159 9.35 7.44 20.41
C MET A 159 10.27 7.54 21.64
N LEU A 160 11.48 6.97 21.59
CA LEU A 160 12.46 7.01 22.69
C LEU A 160 13.22 8.34 22.75
N GLU A 161 13.24 9.11 21.67
CA GLU A 161 13.85 10.44 21.67
C GLU A 161 12.99 11.43 22.48
N SER A 162 13.60 12.51 22.94
CA SER A 162 12.85 13.59 23.61
C SER A 162 11.77 14.16 22.68
N PHE A 163 10.64 14.57 23.25
CA PHE A 163 9.56 15.15 22.46
C PHE A 163 10.00 16.49 21.86
N PRO A 164 9.74 16.76 20.57
CA PRO A 164 10.24 17.96 19.90
C PRO A 164 9.73 19.24 20.53
N SER A 165 10.61 20.24 20.57
CA SER A 165 10.31 21.59 21.01
C SER A 165 9.42 22.31 20.01
N LYS A 166 8.80 23.40 20.45
CA LYS A 166 7.86 24.18 19.63
C LYS A 166 8.57 24.80 18.41
N PRO A 167 8.10 24.53 17.17
CA PRO A 167 8.64 25.18 15.99
C PRO A 167 8.47 26.71 15.99
N LYS A 168 9.39 27.39 15.31
CA LYS A 168 9.28 28.83 15.04
C LYS A 168 8.00 29.10 14.23
N GLY A 169 7.24 30.13 14.61
CA GLY A 169 6.00 30.53 13.94
C GLY A 169 4.74 29.74 14.34
N MET A 170 4.85 28.66 15.11
CA MET A 170 3.68 27.99 15.69
C MET A 170 3.15 28.79 16.89
N HIS A 171 1.84 28.87 17.09
CA HIS A 171 1.26 29.46 18.30
C HIS A 171 1.37 28.50 19.50
N TRP A 172 1.62 29.01 20.71
CA TRP A 172 1.78 28.18 21.92
C TRP A 172 0.57 27.27 22.19
N SER A 173 -0.65 27.79 22.07
CA SER A 173 -1.86 26.95 22.26
C SER A 173 -1.97 25.80 21.26
N THR A 174 -1.45 25.97 20.02
CA THR A 174 -1.43 24.88 19.03
C THR A 174 -0.39 23.83 19.39
N TYR A 175 0.77 24.27 19.86
CA TYR A 175 1.83 23.38 20.34
C TYR A 175 1.36 22.55 21.54
N GLU A 176 0.80 23.20 22.56
CA GLU A 176 0.29 22.54 23.77
C GLU A 176 -0.79 21.51 23.43
N ARG A 177 -1.75 21.86 22.56
CA ARG A 177 -2.77 20.90 22.11
C ARG A 177 -2.15 19.67 21.44
N LEU A 178 -1.19 19.86 20.54
CA LEU A 178 -0.49 18.77 19.86
C LEU A 178 0.33 17.92 20.83
N TRP A 179 1.00 18.57 21.78
CA TRP A 179 1.78 17.91 22.83
C TRP A 179 0.90 17.04 23.74
N THR A 180 -0.23 17.58 24.22
CA THR A 180 -1.20 16.83 25.04
C THR A 180 -1.77 15.66 24.25
N GLU A 181 -2.16 15.88 23.00
CA GLU A 181 -2.65 14.82 22.12
C GLU A 181 -1.62 13.70 21.93
N ALA A 182 -0.37 14.06 21.62
CA ALA A 182 0.70 13.08 21.42
C ALA A 182 0.99 12.28 22.70
N ARG A 183 1.05 12.94 23.87
CA ARG A 183 1.24 12.24 25.16
C ARG A 183 0.11 11.26 25.47
N GLN A 184 -1.14 11.63 25.19
CA GLN A 184 -2.27 10.72 25.39
C GLN A 184 -2.21 9.51 24.45
N LEU A 185 -1.77 9.70 23.21
CA LEU A 185 -1.60 8.61 22.25
C LEU A 185 -0.45 7.69 22.64
N GLU A 186 0.69 8.26 23.05
CA GLU A 186 1.85 7.51 23.58
C GLU A 186 1.46 6.66 24.78
N HIS A 187 0.75 7.24 25.75
CA HIS A 187 0.28 6.53 26.93
C HIS A 187 -0.70 5.39 26.57
N LYS A 188 -1.67 5.63 25.69
CA LYS A 188 -2.59 4.60 25.20
C LYS A 188 -1.87 3.46 24.48
N PHE A 189 -0.88 3.80 23.66
CA PHE A 189 -0.06 2.81 22.96
C PHE A 189 0.74 1.95 23.95
N ASN A 190 1.38 2.58 24.94
CA ASN A 190 2.16 1.88 25.97
C ASN A 190 1.29 0.94 26.83
N ILE A 191 0.10 1.37 27.25
CA ILE A 191 -0.85 0.51 27.96
C ILE A 191 -1.23 -0.70 27.11
N CYS A 192 -1.52 -0.49 25.82
CA CYS A 192 -1.91 -1.61 24.96
C CYS A 192 -0.75 -2.57 24.68
N LEU A 193 0.46 -2.05 24.50
CA LEU A 193 1.69 -2.85 24.41
C LEU A 193 1.91 -3.72 25.65
N ALA A 194 1.83 -3.12 26.84
CA ALA A 194 1.97 -3.83 28.12
C ALA A 194 0.96 -4.97 28.27
N ASN A 195 -0.29 -4.73 27.88
CA ASN A 195 -1.34 -5.76 27.92
C ASN A 195 -1.13 -6.91 26.92
N LYS A 196 -0.35 -6.70 25.85
CA LYS A 196 -0.12 -7.71 24.80
C LYS A 196 1.11 -8.59 25.02
N PHE A 197 2.17 -8.06 25.62
CA PHE A 197 3.46 -8.76 25.72
C PHE A 197 3.85 -9.16 27.16
N GLY A 198 3.04 -8.80 28.17
CA GLY A 198 3.37 -9.05 29.57
C GLY A 198 4.45 -8.09 30.08
N ASN A 199 4.35 -7.67 31.34
CA ASN A 199 5.12 -6.57 31.93
C ASN A 199 6.65 -6.75 32.04
N ASN A 200 7.23 -7.83 31.50
CA ASN A 200 8.64 -8.19 31.75
C ASN A 200 9.62 -7.89 30.61
N GLU A 201 9.18 -7.33 29.46
CA GLU A 201 10.08 -6.99 28.34
C GLU A 201 9.80 -5.62 27.70
N ILE A 202 9.50 -4.58 28.48
CA ILE A 202 9.21 -3.25 27.93
C ILE A 202 10.16 -2.19 28.51
N PRO A 203 11.23 -1.79 27.79
CA PRO A 203 12.16 -0.72 28.21
C PRO A 203 11.48 0.63 28.44
N PHE A 204 10.33 0.86 27.79
CA PHE A 204 9.59 2.12 27.80
C PHE A 204 9.01 2.52 29.17
N LEU A 205 8.84 1.56 30.10
CA LEU A 205 8.21 1.81 31.41
C LEU A 205 9.17 2.44 32.45
N LYS A 206 10.49 2.43 32.24
CA LYS A 206 11.47 2.96 33.21
C LYS A 206 11.71 4.47 33.12
N ALA A 207 11.13 5.17 32.15
CA ALA A 207 11.40 6.60 31.93
C ALA A 207 10.26 7.55 32.34
N VAL A 208 9.17 7.02 32.92
CA VAL A 208 7.95 7.80 33.27
C VAL A 208 7.54 7.65 34.75
N LEU A 209 8.34 6.97 35.57
CA LEU A 209 8.28 7.02 37.04
C LEU A 209 9.57 7.67 37.54
#